data_AF-A0A942V9L9-F1
#
_entry.id   AF-A0A942V9L9-F1
#
_cell.length_a   1.000
_cell.length_b   1.000
_cell.length_c   1.000
_cell.angle_alpha   90.00
_cell.angle_beta   90.00
_cell.angle_gamma   90.00
#
_symmetry.space_group_name_H-M   'P 1'
#
loop_
_entity.id
_entity.type
_entity.pdbx_description
1 polymer ?
#
loop_
_entity_poly.entity_id
_entity_poly.type
_entity_poly.pdbx_seq_one_letter_code
_entity_poly.pdbx_strand_id
1 'polypeptide(L)'
;MILDGRELSKEIKENIKSKVALLDKKLRIDFIYFENDKSTEIYFNRAKKYAENAGMIGALHNLNSNTSEKDFLTLIEYLNEEKETNGIMIQAPLPKHID
;
A
#
# COMPACT_ATOMS: atom_id res chain seq x y z
N MET A 1 23.68 -9.35 -22.54
CA MET A 1 22.74 -10.01 -21.60
C MET A 1 21.70 -8.99 -21.21
N ILE A 2 20.41 -9.25 -21.47
CA ILE A 2 19.31 -8.37 -21.06
C ILE A 2 18.72 -9.00 -19.78
N LEU A 3 18.60 -8.21 -18.72
CA LEU A 3 17.92 -8.64 -17.50
C LEU A 3 16.42 -8.43 -17.66
N ASP A 4 15.65 -9.52 -17.73
CA ASP A 4 14.19 -9.45 -17.78
C ASP A 4 13.61 -9.33 -16.37
N GLY A 5 13.41 -8.09 -15.91
CA GLY A 5 12.79 -7.82 -14.61
C GLY A 5 11.34 -8.29 -14.50
N ARG A 6 10.65 -8.62 -15.60
CA ARG A 6 9.26 -9.09 -15.57
C ARG A 6 9.18 -10.53 -15.11
N GLU A 7 10.07 -11.37 -15.62
CA GLU A 7 10.17 -12.78 -15.23
C GLU A 7 10.54 -12.89 -13.75
N LEU A 8 11.58 -12.18 -13.32
CA LEU A 8 11.98 -12.14 -11.91
C LEU A 8 10.87 -11.58 -11.00
N SER A 9 10.19 -10.51 -11.43
CA SER A 9 9.05 -9.96 -10.67
C SER A 9 7.91 -10.97 -10.51
N LYS A 10 7.65 -11.78 -11.54
CA LYS A 10 6.63 -12.84 -11.48
C LYS A 10 7.02 -13.91 -10.45
N GLU A 11 8.25 -14.37 -10.48
CA GLU A 11 8.76 -15.36 -9.52
C GLU A 11 8.65 -14.86 -8.07
N ILE A 12 9.05 -13.62 -7.81
CA ILE A 12 8.94 -13.00 -6.48
C ILE A 12 7.48 -12.94 -6.02
N LYS A 13 6.56 -12.55 -6.90
CA LYS A 13 5.13 -12.44 -6.57
C LYS A 13 4.51 -13.80 -6.24
N GLU A 14 4.85 -14.84 -7.00
CA GLU A 14 4.39 -16.21 -6.70
C GLU A 14 4.97 -16.71 -5.37
N ASN A 15 6.25 -16.44 -5.08
CA ASN A 15 6.86 -16.80 -3.80
C ASN A 15 6.16 -16.11 -2.61
N ILE A 16 5.86 -14.82 -2.73
CA ILE A 16 5.11 -14.07 -1.72
C ILE A 16 3.73 -14.69 -1.52
N LYS A 17 2.99 -14.97 -2.62
CA LYS A 17 1.67 -15.59 -2.56
C LYS A 17 1.70 -16.94 -1.84
N SER A 18 2.67 -17.79 -2.15
CA SER A 18 2.85 -19.09 -1.46
C SER A 18 3.12 -18.90 0.03
N LYS A 19 3.94 -17.92 0.42
CA LYS A 19 4.21 -17.64 1.83
C LYS A 19 2.98 -17.11 2.58
N VAL A 20 2.24 -16.19 1.97
CA VAL A 20 1.01 -15.65 2.54
C VAL A 20 -0.04 -16.75 2.72
N ALA A 21 -0.14 -17.69 1.78
CA ALA A 21 -1.06 -18.82 1.87
C ALA A 21 -0.76 -19.80 3.03
N LEU A 22 0.45 -19.78 3.59
CA LEU A 22 0.83 -20.60 4.74
C LEU A 22 0.54 -19.94 6.09
N LEU A 23 0.06 -18.68 6.10
CA LEU A 23 -0.25 -17.96 7.33
C LEU A 23 -1.69 -18.26 7.76
N ASP A 24 -1.89 -18.47 9.06
CA ASP A 24 -3.22 -18.68 9.66
C ASP A 24 -4.08 -17.41 9.73
N LYS A 25 -3.54 -16.26 9.33
CA LYS A 25 -4.22 -14.98 9.32
C LYS A 25 -4.11 -14.30 7.97
N LYS A 26 -5.14 -13.53 7.62
CA LYS A 26 -5.13 -12.72 6.41
C LYS A 26 -4.35 -11.44 6.66
N LEU A 27 -3.23 -11.27 5.94
CA LEU A 27 -2.44 -10.05 6.08
C LEU A 27 -3.16 -8.85 5.45
N ARG A 28 -2.97 -7.66 6.02
CA ARG A 28 -3.46 -6.39 5.49
C ARG A 28 -2.35 -5.36 5.34
N ILE A 29 -2.37 -4.64 4.23
CA ILE A 29 -1.56 -3.45 3.98
C ILE A 29 -2.46 -2.26 3.62
N ASP A 30 -2.20 -1.14 4.27
CA ASP A 30 -2.90 0.13 4.08
C ASP A 30 -2.00 1.10 3.33
N PHE A 31 -2.44 1.54 2.16
CA PHE A 31 -1.75 2.51 1.33
C PHE A 31 -2.38 3.88 1.52
N ILE A 32 -1.60 4.84 2.05
CA ILE A 32 -2.01 6.23 2.25
C ILE A 32 -1.35 7.09 1.18
N TYR A 33 -2.15 7.86 0.46
CA TYR A 33 -1.67 8.75 -0.57
C TYR A 33 -2.58 9.97 -0.71
N PHE A 34 -2.04 11.03 -1.28
CA PHE A 34 -2.78 12.26 -1.51
C PHE A 34 -3.23 12.35 -2.95
N GLU A 35 -4.42 12.92 -3.17
CA GLU A 35 -4.92 13.27 -4.49
C GLU A 35 -3.88 14.14 -5.20
N ASN A 36 -3.33 13.60 -6.29
CA ASN A 36 -2.28 14.26 -7.05
C ASN A 36 -2.63 14.23 -8.55
N ASP A 37 -2.47 13.06 -9.17
CA ASP A 37 -2.74 12.87 -10.59
C ASP A 37 -3.29 11.47 -10.89
N LYS A 38 -3.71 11.28 -12.14
CA LYS A 38 -4.20 9.98 -12.63
C LYS A 38 -3.13 8.88 -12.54
N SER A 39 -1.85 9.24 -12.60
CA SER A 39 -0.75 8.28 -12.55
C SER A 39 -0.60 7.65 -11.16
N THR A 40 -0.75 8.47 -10.11
CA THR A 40 -0.77 8.10 -8.70
C THR A 40 -1.92 7.14 -8.41
N GLU A 41 -3.13 7.48 -8.88
CA GLU A 41 -4.30 6.61 -8.72
C GLU A 41 -4.09 5.23 -9.38
N ILE A 42 -3.53 5.21 -10.60
CA ILE A 42 -3.22 3.95 -11.30
C ILE A 42 -2.18 3.13 -10.54
N TYR A 43 -1.16 3.79 -9.98
CA TYR A 43 -0.12 3.12 -9.20
C TYR A 43 -0.71 2.43 -7.97
N PHE A 44 -1.48 3.13 -7.16
CA PHE A 44 -2.06 2.57 -5.93
C PHE A 44 -3.12 1.51 -6.21
N ASN A 45 -3.91 1.66 -7.27
CA ASN A 45 -4.80 0.59 -7.73
C ASN A 45 -4.04 -0.68 -8.14
N ARG A 46 -2.87 -0.54 -8.79
CA ARG A 46 -2.00 -1.69 -9.09
C ARG A 46 -1.40 -2.28 -7.82
N ALA A 47 -0.96 -1.46 -6.87
CA ALA A 47 -0.43 -1.91 -5.59
C ALA A 47 -1.47 -2.72 -4.79
N LYS A 48 -2.70 -2.21 -4.69
CA LYS A 48 -3.85 -2.93 -4.13
C LYS A 48 -4.04 -4.29 -4.82
N LYS A 49 -4.09 -4.32 -6.15
CA LYS A 49 -4.25 -5.57 -6.90
C LYS A 49 -3.10 -6.55 -6.65
N TYR A 50 -1.86 -6.08 -6.48
CA TYR A 50 -0.74 -6.96 -6.15
C TYR A 50 -0.88 -7.57 -4.75
N ALA A 51 -1.33 -6.79 -3.76
CA ALA A 51 -1.62 -7.30 -2.42
C ALA A 51 -2.75 -8.36 -2.48
N GLU A 52 -3.85 -8.06 -3.17
CA GLU A 52 -4.97 -8.98 -3.34
C GLU A 52 -4.56 -10.28 -4.06
N ASN A 53 -3.77 -10.18 -5.12
CA ASN A 53 -3.25 -11.34 -5.85
C ASN A 53 -2.32 -12.22 -5.01
N ALA A 54 -1.63 -11.62 -4.03
CA ALA A 54 -0.82 -12.33 -3.05
C ALA A 54 -1.65 -12.96 -1.91
N GLY A 55 -2.97 -12.75 -1.88
CA GLY A 55 -3.87 -13.25 -0.83
C GLY A 55 -4.05 -12.31 0.37
N MET A 56 -3.53 -11.09 0.27
CA MET A 56 -3.61 -10.06 1.32
C MET A 56 -4.84 -9.15 1.12
N ILE A 57 -5.15 -8.33 2.12
CA ILE A 57 -6.07 -7.19 2.03
C ILE A 57 -5.24 -5.96 1.62
N GLY A 58 -5.62 -5.30 0.52
CA GLY A 58 -5.06 -4.01 0.11
C GLY A 58 -6.09 -2.90 0.32
N ALA A 59 -5.88 -2.06 1.34
CA ALA A 59 -6.73 -0.91 1.61
C ALA A 59 -6.11 0.37 1.03
N LEU A 60 -6.93 1.22 0.41
CA LEU A 60 -6.51 2.50 -0.15
C LEU A 60 -7.14 3.64 0.64
N HIS A 61 -6.30 4.55 1.12
CA HIS A 61 -6.69 5.79 1.79
C HIS A 61 -6.24 6.96 0.92
N ASN A 62 -7.16 7.42 0.08
CA ASN A 62 -6.96 8.58 -0.77
C ASN A 62 -7.36 9.84 0.01
N LEU A 63 -6.37 10.65 0.39
CA LEU A 63 -6.56 11.88 1.14
C LEU A 63 -6.58 13.07 0.20
N ASN A 64 -7.35 14.09 0.55
CA ASN A 64 -7.34 15.33 -0.23
C ASN A 64 -5.98 16.04 -0.08
N SER A 65 -5.51 16.73 -1.12
CA SER A 65 -4.25 17.49 -1.07
C SER A 65 -4.24 18.59 0.00
N ASN A 66 -5.41 19.04 0.48
CA ASN A 66 -5.56 20.01 1.57
C ASN A 66 -5.84 19.36 2.93
N THR A 67 -5.78 18.03 3.06
CA THR A 67 -5.94 17.35 4.35
C THR A 67 -4.95 17.91 5.37
N SER A 68 -5.44 18.26 6.56
CA SER A 68 -4.60 18.82 7.61
C SER A 68 -3.61 17.78 8.14
N GLU A 69 -2.44 18.22 8.60
CA GLU A 69 -1.46 17.35 9.25
C GLU A 69 -2.08 16.59 10.43
N LYS A 70 -2.91 17.27 11.22
CA LYS A 70 -3.63 16.65 12.34
C LYS A 70 -4.51 15.48 11.88
N ASP A 71 -5.30 15.66 10.83
CA ASP A 71 -6.18 14.60 10.33
C ASP A 71 -5.38 13.43 9.73
N PHE A 72 -4.28 13.75 9.06
CA PHE A 72 -3.34 12.75 8.52
C PHE A 72 -2.69 11.92 9.64
N LEU A 73 -2.17 12.56 10.69
CA LEU A 73 -1.60 11.88 11.85
C LEU A 73 -2.64 11.07 12.61
N THR A 74 -3.87 11.60 12.75
CA THR A 74 -4.99 10.87 13.37
C THR A 74 -5.29 9.56 12.63
N LEU A 75 -5.26 9.58 11.29
CA LEU A 75 -5.42 8.36 10.50
C LEU A 75 -4.27 7.36 10.71
N ILE A 76 -3.03 7.85 10.78
CA ILE A 76 -1.86 6.98 11.04
C ILE A 76 -1.96 6.34 12.42
N GLU A 77 -2.30 7.11 13.45
CA GLU A 77 -2.52 6.62 14.81
C GLU A 77 -3.60 5.55 14.84
N TYR A 78 -4.76 5.83 14.23
CA TYR A 78 -5.84 4.85 14.08
C TYR A 78 -5.34 3.55 13.44
N LEU A 79 -4.66 3.63 12.30
CA LEU A 79 -4.17 2.44 11.59
C LEU A 79 -3.08 1.67 12.36
N ASN A 80 -2.30 2.34 13.20
CA ASN A 80 -1.30 1.70 14.06
C ASN A 80 -1.94 0.93 15.22
N GLU A 81 -3.09 1.36 15.72
CA GLU A 81 -3.82 0.68 16.80
C GLU A 81 -4.68 -0.49 16.31
N GLU A 82 -5.06 -0.48 15.03
CA GLU A 82 -5.83 -1.53 14.38
C GLU A 82 -5.05 -2.85 14.30
N LYS A 83 -5.48 -3.86 15.08
CA LYS A 83 -4.86 -5.20 15.12
C LYS A 83 -4.83 -5.90 13.77
N GLU A 84 -5.76 -5.56 12.88
CA GLU A 84 -5.86 -6.12 11.55
C GLU A 84 -4.83 -5.52 10.59
N THR A 85 -4.32 -4.31 10.84
CA THR A 85 -3.29 -3.66 10.02
C THR A 85 -1.94 -4.34 10.27
N ASN A 86 -1.26 -4.77 9.19
CA ASN A 86 0.08 -5.36 9.32
C ASN A 86 1.17 -4.53 8.65
N GLY A 87 0.79 -3.55 7.82
CA GLY A 87 1.73 -2.62 7.23
C GLY A 87 1.01 -1.37 6.75
N ILE A 88 1.69 -0.24 6.88
CA ILE A 88 1.23 1.06 6.37
C ILE A 88 2.29 1.52 5.37
N MET A 89 1.86 1.90 4.17
CA MET A 89 2.71 2.51 3.15
C MET A 89 2.21 3.91 2.86
N ILE A 90 3.06 4.91 3.05
CA ILE A 90 2.75 6.32 2.81
C ILE A 90 3.45 6.78 1.53
N GLN A 91 2.72 7.44 0.63
CA GLN A 91 3.32 8.04 -0.57
C GLN A 91 4.25 9.20 -0.21
N ALA A 92 5.44 9.22 -0.79
CA ALA A 92 6.32 10.39 -0.81
C ALA A 92 6.43 10.97 -2.25
N PRO A 93 6.65 12.30 -2.40
CA PRO A 93 6.72 13.32 -1.36
C PRO A 93 5.36 13.65 -0.75
N LEU A 94 5.35 14.08 0.51
CA LEU A 94 4.16 14.60 1.18
C LEU A 94 3.81 16.01 0.67
N PRO A 95 2.54 16.45 0.79
CA PRO A 95 2.17 17.85 0.63
C PRO A 95 3.05 18.77 1.49
N LYS A 96 3.40 19.95 0.98
CA LYS A 96 4.37 20.86 1.60
C LYS A 96 3.98 21.38 2.99
N HIS A 97 2.71 21.26 3.37
CA HIS A 97 2.18 21.73 4.65
C HIS A 97 2.12 20.63 5.71
N ILE A 98 2.62 19.42 5.40
CA ILE A 98 2.70 18.27 6.29
C ILE A 98 4.18 17.95 6.50
N ASP A 99 4.63 18.01 7.76
CA ASP A 99 6.00 17.68 8.19
C ASP A 99 6.14 16.24 8.71
#